data_AF-A0A836WBS7-F1
#
_entry.id   AF-A0A836WBS7-F1
#
_cell.length_a   1.000
_cell.length_b   1.000
_cell.length_c   1.000
_cell.angle_alpha   90.00
_cell.angle_beta   90.00
_cell.angle_gamma   90.00
#
_symmetry.space_group_name_H-M   'P 1'
#
loop_
_entity.id
_entity.type
_entity.pdbx_description
1 polymer ?
#
loop_
_entity_poly.entity_id
_entity_poly.type
_entity_poly.pdbx_seq_one_letter_code
_entity_poly.pdbx_strand_id
1 'polypeptide(L)' 'MERAEWKSFYQWLDTANIDELRSRHQKLVGLLEMLVDLGVRNDVKRMLRDIEGMLLVSDDS' A
#
# COMPACT_ATOMS: atom_id res chain seq x y z
N MET A 1 -8.19 5.88 -8.07
CA MET A 1 -7.94 6.71 -6.89
C MET A 1 -7.71 8.13 -7.33
N GLU A 2 -8.34 9.06 -6.61
CA GLU A 2 -8.20 10.48 -6.85
C GLU A 2 -6.84 11.00 -6.37
N ARG A 3 -6.43 12.17 -6.89
CA ARG A 3 -5.16 12.80 -6.53
C ARG A 3 -5.01 13.04 -5.02
N ALA A 4 -6.11 13.40 -4.34
CA ALA A 4 -6.11 13.62 -2.91
C ALA A 4 -5.84 12.33 -2.12
N GLU A 5 -6.43 11.20 -2.54
CA GLU A 5 -6.23 9.90 -1.92
C GLU A 5 -4.78 9.43 -2.05
N TRP A 6 -4.19 9.60 -3.24
CA TRP A 6 -2.77 9.31 -3.47
C TRP A 6 -1.85 10.15 -2.59
N LYS A 7 -2.14 11.45 -2.45
CA LYS A 7 -1.34 12.34 -1.58
C LYS A 7 -1.38 11.87 -0.13
N SER A 8 -2.56 11.58 0.40
CA SER A 8 -2.71 11.08 1.77
C SER A 8 -2.04 9.73 1.97
N PHE A 9 -2.08 8.84 0.96
CA PHE A 9 -1.37 7.57 1.01
C PHE A 9 0.14 7.76 1.13
N TYR A 10 0.75 8.61 0.31
CA TYR A 10 2.19 8.85 0.37
C TYR A 10 2.62 9.55 1.66
N GLN A 11 1.82 10.49 2.17
CA GLN A 11 2.07 11.11 3.48
C GLN A 11 2.03 10.10 4.62
N TRP A 12 1.09 9.15 4.58
CA TRP A 12 1.06 8.05 5.55
C TRP A 12 2.28 7.15 5.39
N LEU A 13 2.64 6.78 4.16
CA LEU A 13 3.75 5.88 3.86
C LEU A 13 5.09 6.40 4.40
N ASP A 14 5.33 7.71 4.34
CA ASP A 14 6.53 8.36 4.86
C ASP A 14 6.65 8.32 6.40
N THR A 15 5.53 8.13 7.10
CA THR A 15 5.47 8.18 8.58
C THR A 15 5.11 6.84 9.23
N ALA A 16 4.72 5.85 8.44
CA ALA A 16 4.24 4.57 8.93
C ALA A 16 5.38 3.74 9.54
N ASN A 17 5.11 3.07 10.67
CA ASN A 17 6.04 2.11 11.23
C ASN A 17 5.89 0.72 10.56
N ILE A 18 6.82 -0.19 10.83
CA ILE A 18 6.88 -1.53 10.22
C ILE A 18 5.59 -2.33 10.47
N ASP A 19 5.00 -2.26 11.66
CA ASP A 19 3.77 -3.00 11.97
C ASP A 19 2.57 -2.44 11.21
N GLU A 20 2.49 -1.12 11.03
CA GLU A 20 1.47 -0.47 10.21
C GLU A 20 1.62 -0.83 8.73
N LEU A 21 2.85 -0.85 8.21
CA LEU A 21 3.16 -1.28 6.84
C LEU A 21 2.72 -2.73 6.62
N ARG A 22 3.10 -3.65 7.52
CA ARG A 22 2.72 -5.07 7.46
C ARG A 22 1.19 -5.25 7.56
N SER A 23 0.55 -4.56 8.50
CA SER A 23 -0.91 -4.63 8.68
C SER A 23 -1.66 -4.14 7.44
N ARG A 24 -1.24 -3.02 6.86
CA ARG A 24 -1.90 -2.48 5.66
C ARG A 24 -1.62 -3.32 4.42
N HIS A 25 -0.41 -3.87 4.28
CA HIS A 25 -0.08 -4.83 3.22
C HIS A 25 -1.03 -6.02 3.23
N GLN A 26 -1.18 -6.69 4.37
CA GLN A 26 -2.08 -7.84 4.52
C GLN A 26 -3.54 -7.49 4.17
N LYS A 27 -4.03 -6.33 4.61
CA LYS A 27 -5.38 -5.86 4.28
C LYS A 27 -5.56 -5.64 2.79
N LEU A 28 -4.59 -5.02 2.11
CA LEU A 28 -4.64 -4.75 0.68
C LEU A 28 -4.52 -6.03 -0.17
N VAL A 29 -3.73 -7.01 0.26
CA VAL A 29 -3.68 -8.34 -0.36
C VAL A 29 -5.06 -9.01 -0.29
N GLY A 30 -5.68 -9.05 0.88
CA GLY A 30 -7.03 -9.62 1.02
C GLY A 30 -8.08 -8.86 0.21
N LEU A 31 -7.98 -7.53 0.12
CA LEU A 31 -8.87 -6.72 -0.72
C LEU A 31 -8.73 -7.04 -2.21
N LEU A 32 -7.50 -7.28 -2.68
CA LEU A 32 -7.23 -7.53 -4.10
C LEU A 32 -7.92 -8.77 -4.64
N GLU A 33 -8.18 -9.78 -3.79
CA GLU A 33 -8.92 -10.99 -4.17
C GLU A 33 -10.40 -10.69 -4.46
N MET A 34 -10.98 -9.68 -3.82
CA MET A 34 -12.39 -9.33 -3.90
C MET A 34 -12.71 -8.25 -4.95
N LEU A 35 -11.71 -7.49 -5.39
CA LEU A 35 -11.92 -6.39 -6.34
C LEU A 35 -12.16 -6.90 -7.77
N VAL A 36 -13.25 -6.45 -8.39
CA VAL A 36 -13.58 -6.81 -9.79
C VAL A 36 -13.13 -5.73 -10.77
N ASP A 37 -13.14 -4.46 -10.35
CA ASP A 37 -12.76 -3.32 -11.19
C ASP A 37 -11.24 -3.31 -11.48
N LEU A 38 -10.86 -3.32 -12.76
CA LEU A 38 -9.46 -3.36 -13.18
C LEU A 38 -8.67 -2.11 -12.78
N GLY A 39 -9.31 -0.93 -12.80
CA GLY A 39 -8.68 0.32 -12.40
C GLY A 39 -8.33 0.31 -10.91
N VAL A 40 -9.31 -0.05 -10.08
CA VAL A 40 -9.12 -0.17 -8.63
C VAL A 40 -8.11 -1.26 -8.28
N ARG A 41 -8.12 -2.40 -8.99
CA ARG A 41 -7.10 -3.46 -8.82
C ARG A 41 -5.69 -2.94 -9.13
N ASN A 42 -5.53 -2.14 -10.18
CA ASN A 42 -4.23 -1.59 -10.55
C ASN A 42 -3.73 -0.57 -9.52
N ASP A 43 -4.62 0.26 -8.99
CA ASP A 43 -4.29 1.19 -7.91
C ASP A 43 -3.83 0.44 -6.64
N VAL A 44 -4.57 -0.60 -6.22
CA VAL A 44 -4.20 -1.41 -5.05
C VAL A 44 -2.87 -2.13 -5.26
N LYS A 45 -2.63 -2.69 -6.45
CA LYS A 45 -1.34 -3.30 -6.80
C LYS A 45 -0.19 -2.31 -6.70
N ARG A 46 -0.40 -1.06 -7.12
CA ARG A 46 0.61 -0.01 -6.98
C ARG A 46 0.88 0.31 -5.52
N MET A 47 -0.15 0.46 -4.69
CA MET A 47 0.01 0.68 -3.25
C MET A 47 0.79 -0.47 -2.59
N LEU A 48 0.52 -1.72 -2.97
CA LEU A 48 1.23 -2.89 -2.46
C LEU A 48 2.73 -2.83 -2.77
N ARG A 49 3.11 -2.50 -4.01
CA ARG A 49 4.53 -2.36 -4.39
C ARG A 49 5.23 -1.26 -3.61
N ASP A 50 4.57 -0.13 -3.42
CA ASP A 50 5.13 1.01 -2.68
C ASP A 50 5.36 0.62 -1.20
N ILE A 51 4.44 -0.14 -0.59
CA ILE A 51 4.60 -0.67 0.78
C ILE A 51 5.70 -1.74 0.87
N GLU A 52 5.75 -2.67 -0.09
CA GLU A 52 6.80 -3.71 -0.16
C GLU A 52 8.19 -3.09 -0.26
N GLY A 53 8.34 -2.01 -1.03
CA GLY A 53 9.58 -1.24 -1.10
C GLY A 53 10.00 -0.67 0.25
N MET A 54 9.07 -0.09 1.02
CA MET A 54 9.38 0.42 2.36
C MET A 54 9.74 -0.68 3.35
N LEU A 55 9.05 -1.82 3.29
CA LEU A 55 9.36 -2.98 4.13
C LEU A 55 10.75 -3.53 3.84
N LEU A 56 11.13 -3.63 2.57
CA LEU A 56 12.47 -4.10 2.17
C LEU A 56 13.58 -3.19 2.73
N VAL A 57 13.41 -1.87 2.59
CA VAL A 57 14.37 -0.89 3.14
C VAL A 57 14.47 -0.97 4.67
N SER A 58 13.35 -1.26 5.33
CA SER A 58 13.28 -1.35 6.79
C SER A 58 13.89 -2.64 7.36
N ASP A 59 13.87 -3.74 6.60
CA ASP A 59 14.48 -5.01 7.01
C ASP A 59 16.02 -5.03 6.81
N ASP A 60 16.56 -4.12 5.98
CA ASP A 60 18.01 -3.94 5.73
C ASP A 60 18.71 -2.97 6.72
N SER A 61 17.97 -2.34 7.64
CA SER A 61 18.45 -1.30 8.57
C SER A 61 18.60 -1.81 10.01
#